data_AF-A0A517NV50-F1
#
_entry.id   AF-A0A517NV50-F1
#
_cell.length_a   1.000
_cell.length_b   1.000
_cell.length_c   1.000
_cell.angle_alpha   90.00
_cell.angle_beta   90.00
_cell.angle_gamma   90.00
#
_symmetry.space_group_name_H-M   'P 1'
#
loop_
_entity.id
_entity.type
_entity.pdbx_description
1 polymer ?
#
loop_
_entity_poly.entity_id
_entity_poly.type
_entity_poly.pdbx_seq_one_letter_code
_entity_poly.pdbx_strand_id
1 'polypeptide(L)'
;MVRKNQSLIAKIDAAFDGVVLGSGVSLRESVAIDHHECFESRESARKPDEKHDWRILVNNPVLLRTHGTGGPIFMDPRGFIFYLPAYLTTVLTDVDGEAIDYTDAFDSVMERLVDLSSRGKAKFAMLSDEQRDIVGQTLRYLVSAWELDDHELAIAIDTYWLDSTE
;
A
#
# COMPACT_ATOMS: atom_id res chain seq x y z
N MET A 1 -19.50 -6.74 1.18
CA MET A 1 -18.85 -7.84 0.44
C MET A 1 -18.38 -7.28 -0.88
N VAL A 2 -17.08 -7.29 -1.12
CA VAL A 2 -16.40 -6.43 -2.08
C VAL A 2 -16.08 -7.29 -3.28
N ARG A 3 -16.77 -7.13 -4.40
CA ARG A 3 -16.51 -8.05 -5.51
C ARG A 3 -15.08 -7.88 -6.03
N LYS A 4 -14.36 -8.99 -6.19
CA LYS A 4 -13.05 -9.00 -6.84
C LYS A 4 -13.05 -8.17 -8.13
N ASN A 5 -12.17 -7.16 -8.21
CA ASN A 5 -12.05 -6.32 -9.42
C ASN A 5 -10.83 -6.74 -10.27
N GLN A 6 -11.01 -7.79 -11.08
CA GLN A 6 -9.95 -8.35 -11.91
C GLN A 6 -9.33 -7.34 -12.91
N SER A 7 -10.12 -6.38 -13.39
CA SER A 7 -9.64 -5.34 -14.31
C SER A 7 -8.65 -4.41 -13.62
N LEU A 8 -8.98 -3.92 -12.42
CA LEU A 8 -8.06 -3.08 -11.64
C LEU A 8 -6.81 -3.86 -11.19
N ILE A 9 -6.97 -5.13 -10.78
CA ILE A 9 -5.82 -5.98 -10.42
C ILE A 9 -4.86 -6.11 -11.59
N ALA A 10 -5.35 -6.34 -12.82
CA ALA A 10 -4.50 -6.43 -14.00
C ALA A 10 -3.79 -5.11 -14.34
N LYS A 11 -4.44 -3.96 -14.11
CA LYS A 11 -3.80 -2.64 -14.27
C LYS A 11 -2.70 -2.42 -13.23
N ILE A 12 -2.96 -2.76 -11.97
CA ILE A 12 -1.94 -2.70 -10.89
C ILE A 12 -0.75 -3.57 -11.26
N ASP A 13 -1.00 -4.79 -11.72
CA ASP A 13 0.04 -5.72 -12.13
C ASP A 13 0.97 -5.11 -13.20
N ALA A 14 0.37 -4.53 -14.25
CA ALA A 14 1.12 -3.93 -15.35
C ALA A 14 1.90 -2.67 -14.93
N ALA A 15 1.27 -1.75 -14.20
CA ALA A 15 1.90 -0.46 -13.86
C ALA A 15 2.97 -0.56 -12.76
N PHE A 16 2.95 -1.63 -11.97
CA PHE A 16 3.96 -1.91 -10.96
C PHE A 16 4.89 -3.05 -11.36
N ASP A 17 4.89 -3.45 -12.64
CA ASP A 17 5.81 -4.47 -13.11
C ASP A 17 7.27 -4.01 -13.00
N GLY A 18 8.15 -4.93 -12.60
CA GLY A 18 9.58 -4.63 -12.39
C GLY A 18 9.90 -3.72 -11.19
N VAL A 19 8.92 -3.30 -10.39
CA VAL A 19 9.18 -2.58 -9.14
C VAL A 19 9.86 -3.52 -8.15
N VAL A 20 11.07 -3.16 -7.73
CA VAL A 20 11.87 -3.86 -6.72
C VAL A 20 12.11 -2.96 -5.51
N LEU A 21 12.25 -3.56 -4.32
CA LEU A 21 12.46 -2.83 -3.07
C LEU A 21 13.81 -2.08 -3.07
N GLY A 22 14.86 -2.73 -3.59
CA GLY A 22 16.22 -2.23 -3.52
C GLY A 22 16.66 -1.94 -2.07
N SER A 23 17.07 -0.70 -1.80
CA SER A 23 17.48 -0.25 -0.47
C SER A 23 16.32 0.27 0.39
N GLY A 24 15.08 0.28 -0.12
CA GLY A 24 13.91 0.78 0.60
C GLY A 24 13.65 0.04 1.90
N VAL A 25 12.93 0.69 2.82
CA VAL A 25 12.58 0.11 4.12
C VAL A 25 11.67 -1.10 3.91
N SER A 26 12.08 -2.27 4.40
CA SER A 26 11.33 -3.52 4.24
C SER A 26 10.27 -3.71 5.33
N LEU A 27 9.35 -4.68 5.18
CA LEU A 27 8.25 -4.92 6.13
C LEU A 27 8.74 -5.18 7.56
N ARG A 28 9.64 -6.14 7.76
CA ARG A 28 10.17 -6.44 9.10
C ARG A 28 11.10 -5.34 9.62
N GLU A 29 11.79 -4.64 8.72
CA GLU A 29 12.56 -3.45 9.10
C GLU A 29 11.64 -2.37 9.67
N SER A 30 10.46 -2.15 9.06
CA SER A 30 9.48 -1.17 9.53
C SER A 30 9.00 -1.46 10.95
N VAL A 31 8.82 -2.74 11.31
CA VAL A 31 8.50 -3.19 12.67
C VAL A 31 9.65 -2.89 13.64
N ALA A 32 10.88 -3.20 13.24
CA ALA A 32 12.06 -2.91 14.07
C ALA A 32 12.26 -1.40 14.28
N ILE A 33 11.92 -0.56 13.28
CA ILE A 33 11.92 0.90 13.41
C ILE A 33 10.89 1.36 14.43
N ASP A 34 9.68 0.83 14.38
CA ASP A 34 8.59 1.15 15.32
C ASP A 34 8.98 0.81 16.77
N HIS A 35 9.61 -0.34 16.97
CA HIS A 35 10.16 -0.74 18.27
C HIS A 35 11.44 -0.01 18.69
N HIS A 36 11.88 1.00 17.94
CA HIS A 36 13.10 1.76 18.19
C HIS A 36 14.37 0.90 18.31
N GLU A 37 14.42 -0.21 17.56
CA GLU A 37 15.56 -1.12 17.58
C GLU A 37 16.80 -0.49 16.93
N CYS A 38 17.98 -1.02 17.30
CA CYS A 38 19.25 -0.53 16.78
C CYS A 38 19.45 -0.92 15.29
N PHE A 39 20.44 -0.29 14.67
CA PHE A 39 20.78 -0.52 13.26
C PHE A 39 21.05 -2.00 12.94
N GLU A 40 21.78 -2.71 13.80
CA GLU A 40 22.12 -4.14 13.58
C GLU A 40 20.88 -5.04 13.60
N SER A 41 19.91 -4.74 14.49
CA SER A 41 18.64 -5.45 14.55
C SER A 41 17.81 -5.19 13.31
N ARG A 42 17.73 -3.93 12.85
CA ARG A 42 17.05 -3.55 11.60
C ARG A 42 17.66 -4.25 10.37
N GLU A 43 18.98 -4.28 10.27
CA GLU A 43 19.70 -4.97 9.21
C GLU A 43 19.46 -6.48 9.24
N SER A 44 19.26 -7.06 10.42
CA SER A 44 18.91 -8.48 10.56
C SER A 44 17.43 -8.74 10.21
N ALA A 45 16.54 -7.86 10.65
CA ALA A 45 15.10 -7.93 10.41
C ALA A 45 14.76 -7.88 8.92
N ARG A 46 15.50 -7.10 8.12
CA ARG A 46 15.26 -6.98 6.67
C ARG A 46 15.77 -8.15 5.81
N LYS A 47 16.56 -9.08 6.36
CA LYS A 47 17.14 -10.20 5.59
C LYS A 47 16.10 -11.15 4.98
N PRO A 48 15.08 -11.62 5.73
CA PRO A 48 14.07 -12.56 5.21
C PRO A 48 12.91 -11.90 4.45
N ASP A 49 12.92 -10.58 4.27
CA ASP A 49 11.89 -9.90 3.50
C ASP A 49 12.09 -10.11 2.00
N GLU A 50 10.96 -10.27 1.28
CA GLU A 50 10.91 -10.24 -0.18
C GLU A 50 11.30 -8.84 -0.69
N LYS A 51 12.05 -8.78 -1.80
CA LYS A 51 12.66 -7.54 -2.33
C LYS A 51 12.56 -7.38 -3.85
N HIS A 52 12.13 -8.40 -4.56
CA HIS A 52 12.18 -8.47 -6.02
C HIS A 52 10.80 -8.58 -6.64
N ASP A 53 9.87 -9.30 -6.01
CA ASP A 53 8.52 -9.48 -6.54
C ASP A 53 7.45 -9.23 -5.49
N TRP A 54 6.79 -8.07 -5.58
CA TRP A 54 5.72 -7.67 -4.67
C TRP A 54 4.50 -8.61 -4.77
N ARG A 55 4.33 -9.33 -5.88
CA ARG A 55 3.18 -10.24 -6.09
C ARG A 55 3.16 -11.38 -5.08
N ILE A 56 4.33 -11.80 -4.59
CA ILE A 56 4.49 -12.82 -3.54
C ILE A 56 3.86 -12.37 -2.21
N LEU A 57 3.67 -11.06 -2.02
CA LEU A 57 3.14 -10.46 -0.81
C LEU A 57 1.62 -10.29 -0.84
N VAL A 58 0.98 -10.47 -2.00
CA VAL A 58 -0.48 -10.40 -2.10
C VAL A 58 -1.10 -11.49 -1.23
N ASN A 59 -2.00 -11.10 -0.33
CA ASN A 59 -2.61 -11.97 0.68
C ASN A 59 -1.60 -12.67 1.62
N ASN A 60 -0.36 -12.17 1.69
CA ASN A 60 0.66 -12.76 2.53
C ASN A 60 0.48 -12.30 3.98
N PRO A 61 0.43 -13.21 4.97
CA PRO A 61 0.29 -12.85 6.37
C PRO A 61 1.36 -11.87 6.89
N VAL A 62 2.56 -11.82 6.29
CA VAL A 62 3.59 -10.85 6.71
C VAL A 62 3.20 -9.40 6.40
N LEU A 63 2.46 -9.17 5.32
CA LEU A 63 1.97 -7.85 4.91
C LEU A 63 0.84 -7.37 5.85
N LEU A 64 0.00 -8.31 6.29
CA LEU A 64 -1.15 -8.04 7.17
C LEU A 64 -0.72 -7.79 8.62
N ARG A 65 0.27 -8.56 9.10
CA ARG A 65 0.77 -8.47 10.49
C ARG A 65 1.47 -7.16 10.84
N THR A 66 1.74 -6.29 9.87
CA THR A 66 2.31 -4.96 10.15
C THR A 66 1.26 -3.91 10.47
N HIS A 67 -0.02 -4.26 10.48
CA HIS A 67 -1.06 -3.36 10.95
C HIS A 67 -0.87 -3.07 12.45
N GLY A 68 -0.94 -1.79 12.82
CA GLY A 68 -0.72 -1.33 14.20
C GLY A 68 0.71 -1.50 14.74
N THR A 69 1.63 -2.11 13.99
CA THR A 69 3.04 -2.26 14.37
C THR A 69 3.90 -2.29 13.10
N GLY A 70 4.63 -1.22 12.83
CA GLY A 70 5.40 -1.05 11.59
C GLY A 70 4.54 -0.58 10.40
N GLY A 71 4.82 -1.10 9.21
CA GLY A 71 4.03 -0.89 8.00
C GLY A 71 4.30 0.43 7.25
N PRO A 72 3.33 0.86 6.41
CA PRO A 72 3.50 1.97 5.46
C PRO A 72 3.92 3.32 6.09
N ILE A 73 3.62 3.54 7.37
CA ILE A 73 4.00 4.77 8.09
C ILE A 73 5.52 4.93 8.24
N PHE A 74 6.26 3.83 8.42
CA PHE A 74 7.72 3.84 8.58
C PHE A 74 8.49 3.65 7.26
N MET A 75 7.78 3.34 6.17
CA MET A 75 8.41 3.15 4.87
C MET A 75 8.92 4.46 4.29
N ASP A 76 10.08 4.40 3.64
CA ASP A 76 10.57 5.46 2.76
C ASP A 76 9.85 5.37 1.39
N PRO A 77 10.04 6.31 0.46
CA PRO A 77 9.37 6.29 -0.83
C PRO A 77 9.63 5.00 -1.64
N ARG A 78 10.83 4.41 -1.52
CA ARG A 78 11.21 3.15 -2.17
C ARG A 78 10.49 1.93 -1.58
N GLY A 79 10.39 1.85 -0.26
CA GLY A 79 9.60 0.83 0.42
C GLY A 79 8.12 0.96 0.05
N PHE A 80 7.60 2.19 0.10
CA PHE A 80 6.19 2.45 -0.15
C PHE A 80 5.76 2.01 -1.55
N ILE A 81 6.47 2.42 -2.61
CA ILE A 81 6.13 2.02 -3.99
C ILE A 81 6.20 0.50 -4.20
N PHE A 82 7.11 -0.20 -3.51
CA PHE A 82 7.23 -1.66 -3.62
C PHE A 82 6.07 -2.41 -2.96
N TYR A 83 5.63 -1.99 -1.77
CA TYR A 83 4.57 -2.69 -1.03
C TYR A 83 3.15 -2.23 -1.40
N LEU A 84 2.99 -1.01 -1.92
CA LEU A 84 1.71 -0.45 -2.34
C LEU A 84 0.87 -1.37 -3.25
N PRO A 85 1.39 -1.92 -4.37
CA PRO A 85 0.59 -2.77 -5.25
C PRO A 85 0.13 -4.06 -4.55
N ALA A 86 0.91 -4.59 -3.60
CA ALA A 86 0.52 -5.75 -2.81
C ALA A 86 -0.66 -5.43 -1.88
N TYR A 87 -0.65 -4.28 -1.21
CA TYR A 87 -1.78 -3.81 -0.39
C TYR A 87 -3.03 -3.61 -1.24
N LEU A 88 -2.94 -2.85 -2.34
CA LEU A 88 -4.07 -2.57 -3.22
C LEU A 88 -4.68 -3.86 -3.79
N THR A 89 -3.84 -4.78 -4.26
CA THR A 89 -4.31 -6.07 -4.79
C THR A 89 -4.97 -6.92 -3.71
N THR A 90 -4.39 -6.99 -2.52
CA THR A 90 -4.94 -7.72 -1.36
C THR A 90 -6.36 -7.24 -1.05
N VAL A 91 -6.55 -5.92 -0.90
CA VAL A 91 -7.85 -5.31 -0.64
C VAL A 91 -8.86 -5.55 -1.78
N LEU A 92 -8.41 -5.62 -3.03
CA LEU A 92 -9.26 -5.90 -4.19
C LEU A 92 -9.58 -7.38 -4.41
N THR A 93 -8.94 -8.32 -3.69
CA THR A 93 -9.04 -9.75 -3.99
C THR A 93 -10.15 -10.53 -3.26
N ASP A 94 -10.93 -9.93 -2.35
CA ASP A 94 -12.02 -10.54 -1.53
C ASP A 94 -12.03 -12.07 -1.58
N VAL A 95 -11.26 -12.68 -0.67
CA VAL A 95 -11.12 -14.13 -0.62
C VAL A 95 -12.40 -14.70 -0.04
N ASP A 96 -13.34 -15.04 -0.93
CA ASP A 96 -14.54 -15.86 -0.73
C ASP A 96 -14.68 -16.48 0.68
N GLY A 97 -15.17 -15.70 1.65
CA GLY A 97 -15.65 -16.19 2.94
C GLY A 97 -14.63 -16.80 3.91
N GLU A 98 -13.32 -16.70 3.64
CA GLU A 98 -12.29 -17.05 4.63
C GLU A 98 -12.06 -15.84 5.54
N ALA A 99 -12.11 -16.06 6.85
CA ALA A 99 -12.09 -15.07 7.94
C ALA A 99 -10.75 -14.32 8.10
N ILE A 100 -10.09 -13.95 7.01
CA ILE A 100 -8.94 -13.06 7.03
C ILE A 100 -9.49 -11.64 7.05
N ASP A 101 -9.31 -10.97 8.18
CA ASP A 101 -9.70 -9.59 8.35
C ASP A 101 -8.79 -8.68 7.50
N TYR A 102 -9.22 -8.41 6.26
CA TYR A 102 -8.50 -7.52 5.36
C TYR A 102 -8.65 -6.04 5.75
N THR A 103 -9.41 -5.71 6.80
CA THR A 103 -9.47 -4.34 7.33
C THR A 103 -8.09 -3.88 7.76
N ASP A 104 -7.27 -4.75 8.35
CA ASP A 104 -5.89 -4.45 8.74
C ASP A 104 -5.03 -3.95 7.56
N ALA A 105 -5.14 -4.58 6.37
CA ALA A 105 -4.43 -4.15 5.17
C ALA A 105 -4.98 -2.84 4.61
N PHE A 106 -6.31 -2.70 4.60
CA PHE A 106 -6.99 -1.50 4.15
C PHE A 106 -6.62 -0.32 5.05
N ASP A 107 -6.80 -0.42 6.36
CA ASP A 107 -6.49 0.64 7.32
C ASP A 107 -5.02 1.04 7.25
N SER A 108 -4.10 0.05 7.19
CA SER A 108 -2.66 0.30 7.06
C SER A 108 -2.28 1.20 5.88
N VAL A 109 -2.94 1.01 4.73
CA VAL A 109 -2.60 1.74 3.50
C VAL A 109 -3.45 3.00 3.33
N MET A 110 -4.72 2.95 3.70
CA MET A 110 -5.69 4.03 3.50
C MET A 110 -5.34 5.26 4.30
N GLU A 111 -5.03 5.11 5.59
CA GLU A 111 -4.61 6.24 6.42
C GLU A 111 -3.36 6.95 5.88
N ARG A 112 -2.56 6.26 5.05
CA ARG A 112 -1.40 6.86 4.40
C ARG A 112 -1.78 7.54 3.10
N LEU A 113 -2.63 6.93 2.28
CA LEU A 113 -3.06 7.48 1.00
C LEU A 113 -3.92 8.75 1.12
N VAL A 114 -4.50 9.02 2.30
CA VAL A 114 -5.22 10.28 2.59
C VAL A 114 -4.36 11.34 3.30
N ASP A 115 -3.15 11.01 3.77
CA ASP A 115 -2.24 12.00 4.37
C ASP A 115 -1.63 12.89 3.28
N LEU A 116 -2.31 13.99 2.97
CA LEU A 116 -1.87 14.98 1.99
C LEU A 116 -0.93 16.05 2.57
N SER A 117 -0.42 15.86 3.80
CA SER A 117 0.66 16.70 4.33
C SER A 117 1.93 16.57 3.46
N SER A 118 2.85 17.52 3.57
CA SER A 118 4.14 17.45 2.86
C SER A 118 4.91 16.16 3.17
N ARG A 119 4.74 15.62 4.39
CA ARG A 119 5.37 14.36 4.81
C ARG A 119 4.71 13.15 4.14
N GLY A 120 3.38 13.10 4.08
CA GLY A 120 2.67 12.03 3.39
C GLY A 120 2.97 12.04 1.89
N LYS A 121 2.88 13.21 1.26
CA LYS A 121 3.20 13.41 -0.17
C LYS A 121 4.62 13.00 -0.54
N ALA A 122 5.59 13.17 0.35
CA ALA A 122 6.98 12.75 0.11
C ALA A 122 7.10 11.24 -0.14
N LYS A 123 6.23 10.39 0.44
CA LYS A 123 6.22 8.94 0.19
C LYS A 123 5.79 8.60 -1.24
N PHE A 124 4.96 9.46 -1.84
CA PHE A 124 4.43 9.29 -3.19
C PHE A 124 5.37 9.81 -4.27
N ALA A 125 6.50 10.41 -3.91
CA ALA A 125 7.42 11.09 -4.83
C ALA A 125 8.04 10.18 -5.90
N MET A 126 7.96 8.85 -5.74
CA MET A 126 8.47 7.88 -6.71
C MET A 126 7.38 7.29 -7.62
N LEU A 127 6.10 7.56 -7.36
CA LEU A 127 5.02 7.07 -8.20
C LEU A 127 5.02 7.83 -9.53
N SER A 128 4.98 7.08 -10.63
CA SER A 128 4.69 7.65 -11.96
C SER A 128 3.24 8.08 -12.08
N ASP A 129 2.92 8.90 -13.08
CA ASP A 129 1.54 9.35 -13.33
C ASP A 129 0.58 8.18 -13.56
N GLU A 130 1.03 7.14 -14.28
CA GLU A 130 0.25 5.92 -14.48
C GLU A 130 -0.04 5.20 -13.16
N GLN A 131 0.96 5.07 -12.28
CA GLN A 131 0.77 4.46 -10.97
C GLN A 131 -0.17 5.30 -10.08
N ARG A 132 -0.07 6.63 -10.14
CA ARG A 132 -0.95 7.54 -9.39
C ARG A 132 -2.40 7.44 -9.86
N ASP A 133 -2.62 7.43 -11.17
CA ASP A 133 -3.95 7.24 -11.77
C ASP A 133 -4.58 5.91 -11.32
N ILE A 134 -3.81 4.82 -11.31
CA ILE A 134 -4.27 3.51 -10.85
C ILE A 134 -4.59 3.50 -9.35
N VAL A 135 -3.78 4.16 -8.52
CA VAL A 135 -4.08 4.35 -7.09
C VAL A 135 -5.42 5.09 -6.94
N GLY A 136 -5.61 6.21 -7.65
CA GLY A 136 -6.85 6.97 -7.61
C GLY A 136 -8.08 6.17 -8.06
N GLN A 137 -7.97 5.44 -9.17
CA GLN A 137 -9.05 4.55 -9.65
C GLN A 137 -9.38 3.46 -8.63
N THR A 138 -8.36 2.92 -7.97
CA THR A 138 -8.54 1.91 -6.91
C THR A 138 -9.25 2.48 -5.71
N LEU A 139 -8.83 3.64 -5.21
CA LEU A 139 -9.48 4.34 -4.09
C LEU A 139 -10.95 4.66 -4.40
N ARG A 140 -11.22 5.22 -5.59
CA ARG A 140 -12.60 5.51 -6.03
C ARG A 140 -13.46 4.25 -6.10
N TYR A 141 -12.91 3.14 -6.58
CA TYR A 141 -13.60 1.86 -6.59
C TYR A 141 -13.92 1.37 -5.17
N LEU A 142 -12.97 1.45 -4.24
CA LEU A 142 -13.15 1.02 -2.85
C LEU A 142 -14.23 1.85 -2.14
N VAL A 143 -14.20 3.18 -2.27
CA VAL A 143 -15.24 4.07 -1.74
C VAL A 143 -16.63 3.64 -2.21
N SER A 144 -16.78 3.40 -3.52
CA SER A 144 -18.06 2.98 -4.08
C SER A 144 -18.47 1.57 -3.67
N ALA A 145 -17.53 0.62 -3.62
CA ALA A 145 -17.83 -0.79 -3.36
C ALA A 145 -18.11 -1.07 -1.88
N TRP A 146 -17.54 -0.25 -0.98
CA TRP A 146 -17.65 -0.41 0.47
C TRP A 146 -18.62 0.60 1.07
N GLU A 147 -19.24 1.46 0.24
CA GLU A 147 -20.15 2.52 0.66
C GLU A 147 -19.52 3.42 1.74
N LEU A 148 -18.24 3.77 1.57
CA LEU A 148 -17.51 4.61 2.52
C LEU A 148 -18.01 6.03 2.45
N ASP A 149 -18.45 6.56 3.59
CA ASP A 149 -18.83 7.96 3.76
C ASP A 149 -17.67 8.73 4.42
N ASP A 150 -16.59 8.94 3.65
CA ASP A 150 -15.41 9.68 4.08
C ASP A 150 -15.13 10.86 3.13
N HIS A 151 -15.46 12.06 3.61
CA HIS A 151 -15.33 13.29 2.86
C HIS A 151 -13.87 13.70 2.60
N GLU A 152 -12.94 13.39 3.52
CA GLU A 152 -11.52 13.71 3.34
C GLU A 152 -10.91 12.81 2.26
N LEU A 153 -11.28 11.53 2.28
CA LEU A 153 -10.90 10.58 1.24
C LEU A 153 -11.45 10.98 -0.13
N ALA A 154 -12.73 11.39 -0.22
CA ALA A 154 -13.32 11.86 -1.47
C ALA A 154 -12.58 13.08 -2.04
N ILE A 155 -12.25 14.07 -1.20
CA ILE A 155 -11.44 15.22 -1.61
C ILE A 155 -10.06 14.78 -2.08
N ALA A 156 -9.39 13.90 -1.34
CA ALA A 156 -8.04 13.46 -1.71
C ALA A 156 -8.04 12.74 -3.06
N ILE A 157 -9.05 11.91 -3.32
CA ILE A 157 -9.24 11.23 -4.61
C ILE A 157 -9.34 12.25 -5.74
N ASP A 158 -10.23 13.23 -5.63
CA ASP A 158 -10.53 14.13 -6.75
C ASP A 158 -9.48 15.25 -6.93
N THR A 159 -8.79 15.66 -5.87
CA THR A 159 -7.85 16.82 -5.91
C THR A 159 -6.37 16.44 -5.94
N TYR A 160 -6.02 15.19 -5.63
CA TYR A 160 -4.61 14.76 -5.58
C TYR A 160 -4.33 13.50 -6.40
N TRP A 161 -5.23 12.52 -6.36
CA TRP A 161 -5.01 11.25 -7.04
C TRP A 161 -5.50 11.24 -8.49
N LEU A 162 -6.62 11.92 -8.77
CA LEU A 162 -7.28 11.92 -10.08
C LEU A 162 -7.41 13.31 -10.71
N ASP A 163 -6.92 14.34 -10.02
CA ASP A 163 -6.78 15.64 -10.64
C ASP A 163 -5.76 15.53 -11.77
N SER A 164 -6.19 15.89 -12.98
CA SER A 164 -5.36 15.87 -14.19
C SER A 164 -4.58 17.19 -14.38
N THR A 165 -4.53 18.04 -13.36
CA THR A 165 -3.82 19.32 -13.43
C THR A 165 -2.42 19.22 -12.82
N GLU A 166 -1.44 18.94 -13.68
CA GLU A 166 -0.11 19.57 -13.57
C GLU A 166 -0.17 21.04 -14.03
#